data_AF-A0A8E0IJB0-F1
#
_entry.id   AF-A0A8E0IJB0-F1
#
_cell.length_a   1.000
_cell.length_b   1.000
_cell.length_c   1.000
_cell.angle_alpha   90.00
_cell.angle_beta   90.00
_cell.angle_gamma   90.00
#
_symmetry.space_group_name_H-M   'P 1'
#
loop_
_entity.id
_entity.type
_entity.pdbx_description
1 polymer ?
#
loop_
_entity_poly.entity_id
_entity_poly.type
_entity_poly.pdbx_seq_one_letter_code
_entity_poly.pdbx_strand_id
1 'polypeptide(L)'
;MGGKETRLFQAIDGAYNDAAVQSDDEIKRFLFESARQLARGDRFSYVAARLDGFITSYSQVHHFQYPSALEPVYKLVAGASMRARGGGGLSVWL
;
A
#
# COMPACT_ATOMS: atom_id res chain seq x y z
N MET A 1 10.21 5.36 14.28
CA MET A 1 9.51 5.62 13.00
C MET A 1 9.44 7.11 12.75
N GLY A 2 9.57 7.55 11.49
CA GLY A 2 9.30 8.94 11.10
C GLY A 2 7.81 9.21 10.85
N GLY A 3 7.48 10.46 10.50
CA GLY A 3 6.07 10.87 10.31
C GLY A 3 5.38 10.23 9.10
N LYS A 4 6.12 9.90 8.04
CA LYS A 4 5.57 9.23 6.84
C LYS A 4 5.35 7.75 7.08
N GLU A 5 6.31 7.11 7.76
CA GLU A 5 6.25 5.71 8.20
C GLU A 5 5.04 5.48 9.12
N THR A 6 4.82 6.39 10.07
CA THR A 6 3.69 6.31 11.02
C THR A 6 2.35 6.41 10.30
N ARG A 7 2.20 7.35 9.35
CA ARG A 7 0.98 7.48 8.55
C ARG A 7 0.70 6.24 7.69
N LEU A 8 1.74 5.69 7.06
CA LEU A 8 1.61 4.47 6.28
C LEU A 8 1.27 3.27 7.16
N PHE A 9 1.90 3.14 8.33
CA PHE A 9 1.59 2.09 9.29
C PHE A 9 0.13 2.16 9.75
N GLN A 10 -0.37 3.35 10.10
CA GLN A 10 -1.78 3.55 10.47
C GLN A 10 -2.74 3.21 9.32
N ALA A 11 -2.41 3.58 8.09
CA ALA A 11 -3.23 3.22 6.94
C ALA A 11 -3.24 1.70 6.69
N ILE A 12 -2.09 1.04 6.83
CA ILE A 12 -1.99 -0.41 6.73
C ILE A 12 -2.79 -1.10 7.85
N ASP A 13 -2.69 -0.61 9.09
CA ASP A 13 -3.43 -1.15 10.22
C ASP A 13 -4.95 -0.99 10.04
N GLY A 14 -5.40 0.18 9.58
CA GLY A 14 -6.80 0.39 9.23
C GLY A 14 -7.29 -0.54 8.11
N ALA A 15 -6.49 -0.71 7.06
CA ALA A 15 -6.80 -1.63 5.96
C ALA A 15 -6.80 -3.09 6.42
N TYR A 16 -5.84 -3.48 7.26
CA TYR A 16 -5.69 -4.84 7.75
C TYR A 16 -6.92 -5.27 8.56
N ASN A 17 -7.51 -4.39 9.36
CA ASN A 17 -8.67 -4.72 10.19
C ASN A 17 -10.01 -4.76 9.40
N ASP A 18 -10.01 -4.46 8.10
CA ASP A 18 -11.21 -4.54 7.27
C ASP A 18 -11.61 -5.99 6.96
N ALA A 19 -12.91 -6.27 6.94
CA ALA A 19 -13.43 -7.62 6.75
C ALA A 19 -13.13 -8.21 5.35
N ALA A 20 -13.15 -7.38 4.30
CA ALA A 20 -12.83 -7.83 2.95
C ALA A 20 -11.34 -8.13 2.80
N VAL A 21 -10.49 -7.36 3.49
CA VAL A 21 -9.05 -7.65 3.57
C VAL A 21 -8.78 -8.91 4.39
N GLN A 22 -9.46 -9.10 5.52
CA GLN A 22 -9.27 -10.29 6.36
C GLN A 22 -9.69 -11.59 5.64
N SER A 23 -10.65 -11.48 4.73
CA SER A 23 -11.16 -12.58 3.90
C SER A 23 -10.23 -12.94 2.73
N ASP A 24 -9.23 -12.12 2.44
CA ASP A 24 -8.22 -12.36 1.39
C ASP A 24 -6.85 -12.61 2.03
N ASP A 25 -6.39 -13.87 1.99
CA ASP A 25 -5.12 -14.26 2.60
C ASP A 25 -3.89 -13.59 1.96
N GLU A 26 -3.95 -13.26 0.67
CA GLU A 26 -2.85 -12.62 -0.05
C GLU A 26 -2.68 -11.17 0.41
N ILE A 27 -3.76 -10.38 0.38
CA ILE A 27 -3.76 -8.98 0.84
C ILE A 27 -3.39 -8.93 2.32
N LYS A 28 -4.06 -9.75 3.15
CA LYS A 28 -3.84 -9.80 4.60
C LYS A 28 -2.37 -10.06 4.93
N ARG A 29 -1.77 -11.08 4.29
CA ARG A 29 -0.36 -11.43 4.51
C ARG A 29 0.57 -10.31 4.06
N PHE A 30 0.29 -9.69 2.92
CA PHE A 30 1.14 -8.64 2.38
C PHE A 30 1.12 -7.37 3.24
N LEU A 31 -0.05 -6.96 3.72
CA LEU A 31 -0.20 -5.83 4.64
C LEU A 31 0.53 -6.09 5.97
N PHE A 32 0.36 -7.29 6.54
CA PHE A 32 1.04 -7.67 7.77
C PHE A 32 2.57 -7.61 7.65
N GLU A 33 3.13 -8.18 6.57
CA GLU A 33 4.58 -8.13 6.33
C GLU A 33 5.08 -6.69 6.11
N SER A 34 4.29 -5.84 5.44
CA SER A 34 4.61 -4.43 5.22
C SER A 34 4.60 -3.63 6.53
N ALA A 35 3.62 -3.86 7.41
CA ALA A 35 3.58 -3.28 8.75
C ALA A 35 4.80 -3.71 9.58
N ARG A 36 5.17 -5.00 9.51
CA ARG A 36 6.35 -5.54 10.21
C ARG A 36 7.66 -4.92 9.73
N GLN A 37 7.80 -4.68 8.42
CA GLN A 37 8.96 -4.00 7.83
C GLN A 37 9.09 -2.57 8.35
N LEU A 38 7.98 -1.81 8.35
CA LEU A 38 7.97 -0.47 8.93
C LEU A 38 8.34 -0.49 10.43
N ALA A 39 7.81 -1.43 11.20
CA ALA A 39 8.10 -1.58 12.63
C ALA A 39 9.58 -1.90 12.91
N ARG A 40 10.23 -2.63 12.01
CA ARG A 40 11.68 -2.93 12.07
C ARG A 40 12.57 -1.74 11.68
N GLY A 41 11.98 -0.65 11.19
CA GLY A 41 12.71 0.54 10.76
C GLY A 41 13.14 0.51 9.29
N ASP A 42 12.54 -0.35 8.47
CA ASP A 42 12.77 -0.32 7.03
C ASP A 42 12.34 1.03 6.44
N ARG A 43 13.03 1.45 5.38
CA ARG A 43 12.79 2.76 4.76
C ARG A 43 11.38 2.82 4.18
N PHE A 44 10.67 3.92 4.46
CA PHE A 44 9.36 4.20 3.90
C PHE A 44 9.32 4.02 2.37
N SER A 45 10.32 4.54 1.64
CA SER A 45 10.36 4.44 0.18
C SER A 45 10.38 3.01 -0.34
N TYR A 46 11.05 2.10 0.38
CA TYR A 46 11.12 0.70 0.03
C TYR A 46 9.77 0.00 0.23
N VAL A 47 9.18 0.16 1.42
CA VAL A 47 7.88 -0.45 1.74
C VAL A 47 6.77 0.13 0.85
N ALA A 48 6.79 1.44 0.59
CA ALA A 48 5.83 2.11 -0.29
C ALA A 48 5.92 1.60 -1.74
N ALA A 49 7.12 1.47 -2.30
CA ALA A 49 7.28 0.93 -3.66
C ALA A 49 6.76 -0.51 -3.78
N ARG A 50 6.96 -1.32 -2.73
CA ARG A 50 6.46 -2.69 -2.68
C ARG A 50 4.94 -2.76 -2.65
N LEU A 51 4.32 -1.94 -1.80
CA LEU A 51 2.86 -1.82 -1.69
C LEU A 51 2.23 -1.31 -2.98
N ASP A 52 2.83 -0.29 -3.61
CA ASP A 52 2.36 0.22 -4.90
C ASP A 52 2.37 -0.86 -5.98
N GLY A 53 3.47 -1.62 -6.07
CA GLY A 53 3.58 -2.75 -7.01
C GLY A 53 2.58 -3.86 -6.72
N PHE A 54 2.43 -4.24 -5.45
CA PHE A 54 1.46 -5.27 -5.04
C PHE A 54 0.02 -4.86 -5.35
N ILE A 55 -0.42 -3.68 -4.91
CA ILE A 55 -1.78 -3.19 -5.13
C ILE A 55 -2.08 -3.07 -6.64
N THR A 56 -1.12 -2.58 -7.42
CA THR A 56 -1.27 -2.47 -8.88
C THR A 56 -1.40 -3.86 -9.53
N SER A 57 -0.52 -4.81 -9.23
CA SER A 57 -0.60 -6.17 -9.77
C SER A 57 -1.88 -6.89 -9.32
N TYR A 58 -2.22 -6.79 -8.04
CA TYR A 58 -3.44 -7.38 -7.50
C TYR A 58 -4.67 -6.81 -8.20
N SER A 59 -4.75 -5.49 -8.40
CA SER A 59 -5.86 -4.87 -9.13
C SER A 59 -5.96 -5.37 -10.57
N GLN A 60 -4.85 -5.64 -11.26
CA GLN A 60 -4.88 -6.14 -12.64
C GLN A 60 -5.40 -7.57 -12.70
N VAL A 61 -4.96 -8.43 -11.77
CA VAL A 61 -5.38 -9.84 -11.71
C VAL A 61 -6.86 -9.96 -11.30
N HIS A 62 -7.32 -9.09 -10.41
CA HIS A 62 -8.69 -9.12 -9.88
C HIS A 62 -9.65 -8.15 -10.60
N HIS A 63 -9.38 -7.81 -11.87
CA HIS A 63 -10.27 -6.97 -12.70
C HIS A 63 -10.67 -5.63 -12.06
N PHE A 64 -9.70 -4.97 -11.41
CA PHE A 64 -9.86 -3.71 -10.68
C PHE A 64 -10.82 -3.77 -9.49
N GLN A 65 -11.14 -4.98 -9.02
CA GLN A 65 -11.92 -5.19 -7.80
C GLN A 65 -10.96 -5.47 -6.65
N TYR A 66 -10.86 -4.53 -5.72
CA TYR A 66 -10.10 -4.69 -4.50
C TYR A 66 -10.82 -3.99 -3.33
N PRO A 67 -10.54 -4.38 -2.08
CA PRO A 67 -11.17 -3.76 -0.92
C PRO A 67 -10.93 -2.25 -0.88
N SER A 68 -12.00 -1.46 -0.71
CA SER A 68 -11.90 0.01 -0.60
C SER A 68 -11.02 0.47 0.56
N ALA A 69 -10.87 -0.39 1.58
CA ALA A 69 -9.95 -0.19 2.69
C ALA A 69 -8.47 -0.07 2.27
N LEU A 70 -8.08 -0.51 1.06
CA LEU A 70 -6.74 -0.31 0.51
C LEU A 70 -6.52 1.07 -0.10
N GLU A 71 -7.58 1.86 -0.36
CA GLU A 71 -7.42 3.19 -0.96
C GLU A 71 -6.53 4.14 -0.15
N PRO A 72 -6.62 4.23 1.19
CA PRO A 72 -5.74 5.10 1.98
C PRO A 72 -4.27 4.67 1.87
N VAL A 73 -4.02 3.36 1.82
CA VAL A 73 -2.67 2.81 1.60
C VAL A 73 -2.18 3.20 0.22
N TYR A 74 -3.00 2.97 -0.82
CA TYR A 74 -2.68 3.33 -2.20
C TYR A 74 -2.36 4.82 -2.37
N LYS A 75 -3.19 5.71 -1.84
CA LYS A 75 -2.99 7.18 -1.90
C LYS A 75 -1.65 7.62 -1.30
N LEU A 76 -1.22 6.97 -0.22
CA LEU A 76 0.07 7.27 0.43
C LEU A 76 1.27 6.74 -0.34
N VAL A 77 1.15 5.59 -1.00
CA VAL A 77 2.26 4.94 -1.70
C VAL A 77 2.38 5.37 -3.17
N ALA A 78 1.28 5.64 -3.86
CA ALA A 78 1.28 6.15 -5.23
C ALA A 78 1.97 7.54 -5.30
N GLY A 79 1.72 8.41 -4.31
CA GLY A 79 2.43 9.68 -4.20
C GLY A 79 3.93 9.54 -3.90
N ALA A 80 4.35 8.43 -3.30
CA ALA A 80 5.74 8.13 -3.00
C ALA A 80 6.47 7.48 -4.20
N SER A 81 5.82 6.55 -4.91
CA SER A 81 6.37 5.89 -6.09
C SER A 81 6.54 6.88 -7.26
N MET A 82 5.59 7.80 -7.43
CA MET A 82 5.66 8.86 -8.45
C MET A 82 6.82 9.84 -8.21
N ARG A 83 7.17 10.09 -6.93
CA ARG A 83 8.34 10.89 -6.55
C ARG A 83 9.66 10.12 -6.66
N ALA A 84 9.64 8.82 -6.40
CA ALA A 84 10.83 7.96 -6.52
C ALA A 84 11.18 7.63 -7.98
N ARG A 85 10.19 7.60 -8.88
CA ARG A 85 10.38 7.34 -10.32
C ARG A 85 10.83 8.56 -11.13
N GLY A 86 10.99 9.74 -10.51
CA GLY A 86 11.53 10.94 -11.16
C GLY A 86 10.71 11.41 -12.37
N GLY A 87 9.66 12.20 -12.14
CA GLY A 87 9.02 13.03 -13.18
C GLY A 87 8.34 12.25 -14.31
N GLY A 88 7.02 12.12 -14.23
CA GLY A 88 6.22 11.62 -15.33
C GLY A 88 4.83 11.27 -14.83
N GLY A 89 3.91 12.23 -14.96
CA GLY A 89 2.52 12.02 -14.61
C GLY A 89 1.95 10.82 -15.33
N LEU A 90 1.42 9.87 -14.57
CA LEU A 90 0.35 9.03 -15.08
C LEU A 90 -0.89 9.45 -14.31
N SER A 91 -1.62 10.34 -14.99
CA SER A 91 -2.96 10.76 -14.67
C SER A 91 -3.82 9.55 -14.32
N VAL A 92 -4.46 9.66 -13.16
CA VAL A 92 -5.79 9.18 -12.82
C VAL A 92 -6.39 8.16 -13.81
N TRP A 93 -6.54 6.92 -13.36
CA TRP A 93 -7.56 6.03 -13.93
C TRP A 93 -8.90 6.50 -13.36
N LEU A 94 -9.69 7.10 -14.25
CA LEU A 94 -11.13 7.36 -14.16
C LEU A 94 -11.82 6.32 -15.05
#